data_AF-A0A945Z8Q0-F1
#
_entry.id   AF-A0A945Z8Q0-F1
#
_cell.length_a   1.000
_cell.length_b   1.000
_cell.length_c   1.000
_cell.angle_alpha   90.00
_cell.angle_beta   90.00
_cell.angle_gamma   90.00
#
_symmetry.space_group_name_H-M   'P 1'
#
loop_
_entity.id
_entity.type
_entity.pdbx_description
1 polymer ?
#
loop_
_entity_poly.entity_id
_entity_poly.type
_entity_poly.pdbx_seq_one_letter_code
_entity_poly.pdbx_strand_id
1 'polypeptide(L)'
;MRKLLLITGLLTLVLTPLSQLKASHNQGMNITYNYVGEDSLEITVDFWRYCGGTAFSPTGNPQSAAGAGNTVNATFFCDAYGFSQNVTLQKDTFYEASPICEAQSFLSSCPPNGSYQTGLLGIEWHIYKGVVDISTFAQSTCDEWLIYTTICCRNSGTNYTSQPGLVAFAKWRQNEFPTNSAVNFTTVKPIPFFCEGQQVTYNWGAIELDGDSLHWELDTAWASFNTTSGPTYVTYNTAYYAPTNGTEPIPGITIDSITGQVQFLADIPPGYNFANFAVAVRVDEYDYATGDYIGSVHRDAQFIVLDSCDNNPPVDPLGIQNFQGSGALIDSNTVEVCFGQDFEFDILIYDYDSVGNLSTDSLTISCNIDQILPGAQWTTSGTNPDTVHISWVSVPTQLSLVPFNITVEDDNCPITGFNIYNYKIRIVPSTFLGPDTAICSLDTISLNANGGDTFYWSTLQGDPIITGGVNQNFGCVECPNPWI
;
A
#
# COMPACT_ATOMS: atom_id res chain seq x y z
N MET A 1 49.30 73.47 13.48
CA MET A 1 48.13 73.39 12.56
C MET A 1 48.20 72.08 11.78
N ARG A 2 47.61 71.00 12.29
CA ARG A 2 47.44 69.72 11.58
C ARG A 2 45.93 69.47 11.46
N LYS A 3 45.45 69.34 10.22
CA LYS A 3 44.04 69.16 9.86
C LYS A 3 43.57 67.78 10.33
N LEU A 4 42.48 67.73 11.10
CA LEU A 4 41.67 66.52 11.30
C LEU A 4 40.75 66.36 10.08
N LEU A 5 40.88 65.24 9.37
CA LEU A 5 39.87 64.78 8.41
C LEU A 5 38.90 63.86 9.17
N LEU A 6 37.65 64.30 9.33
CA LEU A 6 36.54 63.41 9.69
C LEU A 6 36.14 62.62 8.43
N ILE A 7 36.28 61.30 8.47
CA ILE A 7 35.63 60.39 7.51
C ILE A 7 34.43 59.79 8.24
N THR A 8 33.24 60.24 7.88
CA THR A 8 31.96 59.63 8.24
C THR A 8 31.76 58.39 7.37
N GLY A 9 32.02 57.21 7.91
CA GLY A 9 31.67 55.93 7.28
C GLY A 9 30.19 55.62 7.53
N LEU A 10 29.38 55.71 6.48
CA LEU A 10 27.98 55.29 6.49
C LEU A 10 27.94 53.75 6.41
N LEU A 11 27.68 53.09 7.53
CA LEU A 11 27.51 51.63 7.60
C LEU A 11 26.06 51.29 7.21
N THR A 12 25.82 50.99 5.94
CA THR A 12 24.56 50.40 5.47
C THR A 12 24.46 48.96 5.95
N LEU A 13 23.69 48.75 7.01
CA LEU A 13 23.30 47.44 7.51
C LEU A 13 22.27 46.82 6.54
N VAL A 14 22.72 45.96 5.65
CA VAL A 14 21.85 45.16 4.78
C VAL A 14 21.20 44.07 5.65
N LEU A 15 19.96 44.32 6.09
CA LEU A 15 19.10 43.31 6.71
C LEU A 15 18.62 42.35 5.61
N THR A 16 19.40 41.29 5.35
CA THR A 16 18.89 40.14 4.61
C THR A 16 17.88 39.40 5.49
N PRO A 17 16.65 39.12 5.03
CA PRO A 17 15.72 38.32 5.81
C PRO A 17 16.33 36.94 6.05
N LEU A 18 16.47 36.56 7.32
CA LEU A 18 16.78 35.19 7.73
C LEU A 18 15.60 34.31 7.33
N SER A 19 15.66 33.69 6.16
CA SER A 19 14.82 32.54 5.86
C SER A 19 15.25 31.41 6.82
N GLN A 20 14.34 30.98 7.69
CA GLN A 20 14.53 29.71 8.40
C GLN A 20 14.60 28.60 7.35
N LEU A 21 15.77 28.01 7.17
CA LEU A 21 15.94 26.74 6.47
C LEU A 21 15.25 25.68 7.32
N LYS A 22 13.95 25.43 7.07
CA LYS A 22 13.27 24.27 7.63
C LYS A 22 13.51 23.11 6.68
N ALA A 23 14.30 22.13 7.09
CA ALA A 23 14.37 20.86 6.38
C ALA A 23 13.03 20.13 6.55
N SER A 24 12.38 19.79 5.44
CA SER A 24 11.27 18.84 5.45
C SER A 24 11.87 17.44 5.52
N HIS A 25 11.37 16.61 6.42
CA HIS A 25 11.92 15.29 6.72
C HIS A 25 10.96 14.20 6.26
N ASN A 26 10.82 14.04 4.94
CA ASN A 26 9.83 13.16 4.35
C ASN A 26 10.39 11.74 4.22
N GLN A 27 9.59 10.75 4.63
CA GLN A 27 9.95 9.32 4.63
C GLN A 27 9.28 8.55 3.51
N GLY A 28 8.20 9.06 2.92
CA GLY A 28 7.63 8.50 1.72
C GLY A 28 6.28 9.10 1.32
N MET A 29 5.81 8.74 0.13
CA MET A 29 4.46 9.03 -0.34
C MET A 29 3.91 7.90 -1.21
N ASN A 30 2.59 7.89 -1.29
CA ASN A 30 1.81 7.10 -2.24
C ASN A 30 0.66 7.98 -2.78
N ILE A 31 0.23 7.72 -4.01
CA ILE A 31 -0.97 8.31 -4.58
C ILE A 31 -1.74 7.25 -5.34
N THR A 32 -3.03 7.11 -5.05
CA THR A 32 -3.95 6.19 -5.72
C THR A 32 -5.20 6.94 -6.17
N TYR A 33 -5.93 6.36 -7.12
CA TYR A 33 -7.23 6.84 -7.56
C TYR A 33 -8.25 5.72 -7.51
N ASN A 34 -9.47 6.01 -7.07
CA ASN A 34 -10.59 5.07 -7.10
C ASN A 34 -11.73 5.66 -7.93
N TYR A 35 -12.25 4.91 -8.89
CA TYR A 35 -13.41 5.34 -9.66
C TYR A 35 -14.67 5.30 -8.79
N VAL A 36 -15.39 6.43 -8.70
CA VAL A 36 -16.58 6.56 -7.84
C VAL A 36 -17.88 6.83 -8.62
N GLY A 37 -17.83 6.74 -9.95
CA GLY A 37 -18.98 6.98 -10.84
C GLY A 37 -18.97 8.37 -11.49
N GLU A 38 -19.78 8.55 -12.55
CA GLU A 38 -20.01 9.85 -13.22
C GLU A 38 -18.71 10.61 -13.56
N ASP A 39 -17.74 9.93 -14.20
CA ASP A 39 -16.42 10.50 -14.57
C ASP A 39 -15.62 11.06 -13.38
N SER A 40 -15.94 10.62 -12.16
CA SER A 40 -15.33 11.10 -10.92
C SER A 40 -14.38 10.06 -10.32
N LEU A 41 -13.25 10.54 -9.82
CA LEU A 41 -12.25 9.77 -9.08
C LEU A 41 -12.11 10.29 -7.65
N GLU A 42 -12.07 9.42 -6.65
CA GLU A 42 -11.49 9.75 -5.34
C GLU A 42 -9.97 9.59 -5.43
N ILE A 43 -9.24 10.69 -5.24
CA ILE A 43 -7.78 10.68 -5.17
C ILE A 43 -7.35 10.60 -3.72
N THR A 44 -6.50 9.64 -3.39
CA THR A 44 -5.89 9.49 -2.05
C THR A 44 -4.40 9.71 -2.15
N VAL A 45 -3.85 10.57 -1.28
CA VAL A 45 -2.41 10.74 -1.11
C VAL A 45 -2.03 10.38 0.32
N ASP A 46 -1.18 9.37 0.46
CA ASP A 46 -0.51 9.06 1.71
C ASP A 46 0.82 9.82 1.78
N PHE A 47 1.07 10.40 2.94
CA PHE A 47 2.30 11.14 3.21
C PHE A 47 2.86 10.74 4.58
N TRP A 48 4.06 10.17 4.57
CA TRP A 48 4.78 9.76 5.78
C TRP A 48 5.94 10.70 6.03
N ARG A 49 5.98 11.26 7.24
CA ARG A 49 7.03 12.21 7.65
C ARG A 49 7.61 11.86 9.00
N TYR A 50 8.89 12.15 9.12
CA TYR A 50 9.60 12.14 10.40
C TYR A 50 9.35 13.48 11.12
N CYS A 51 8.94 13.42 12.39
CA CYS A 51 8.70 14.60 13.22
C CYS A 51 9.96 15.26 13.75
N GLY A 52 11.10 14.56 13.65
CA GLY A 52 12.35 14.95 14.29
C GLY A 52 12.71 14.03 15.45
N GLY A 53 13.57 14.47 16.37
CA GLY A 53 14.10 13.62 17.44
C GLY A 53 15.56 13.25 17.23
N THR A 54 16.02 12.26 17.98
CA THR A 54 17.45 11.90 18.11
C THR A 54 17.84 10.66 17.32
N ALA A 55 16.90 9.76 17.00
CA ALA A 55 17.15 8.46 16.37
C ALA A 55 17.95 8.54 15.06
N PHE A 56 17.69 9.56 14.24
CA PHE A 56 18.39 9.76 12.96
C PHE A 56 19.34 10.95 12.94
N SER A 57 19.79 11.41 14.12
CA SER A 57 20.72 12.54 14.22
C SER A 57 22.17 12.07 14.23
N PRO A 58 22.99 12.42 13.22
CA PRO A 58 24.42 12.08 13.22
C PRO A 58 25.20 12.69 14.38
N THR A 59 24.65 13.73 15.03
CA THR A 59 25.28 14.44 16.14
C THR A 59 24.70 14.05 17.51
N GLY A 60 23.67 13.20 17.53
CA GLY A 60 22.88 12.90 18.72
C GLY A 60 21.97 14.05 19.20
N ASN A 61 22.06 15.24 18.59
CA ASN A 61 21.19 16.36 18.93
C ASN A 61 19.83 16.24 18.26
N PRO A 62 18.74 16.60 18.93
CA PRO A 62 17.40 16.57 18.35
C PRO A 62 17.31 17.43 17.08
N GLN A 63 16.75 16.87 16.02
CA GLN A 63 16.46 17.60 14.78
C GLN A 63 14.98 17.97 14.73
N SER A 64 14.66 19.16 14.22
CA SER A 64 13.28 19.59 13.97
C SER A 64 12.87 19.29 12.53
N ALA A 65 11.62 18.86 12.33
CA ALA A 65 11.03 18.74 11.00
C ALA A 65 9.90 19.76 10.77
N ALA A 66 9.72 20.21 9.53
CA ALA A 66 8.57 21.03 9.13
C ALA A 66 7.25 20.26 9.26
N GLY A 67 6.22 20.90 9.80
CA GLY A 67 4.87 20.35 9.95
C GLY A 67 4.20 19.98 8.62
N ALA A 68 3.29 19.01 8.62
CA ALA A 68 2.44 18.71 7.47
C ALA A 68 1.32 19.75 7.32
N GLY A 69 1.07 20.21 6.09
CA GLY A 69 -0.04 21.11 5.77
C GLY A 69 -1.42 20.45 5.94
N ASN A 70 -2.49 21.24 5.88
CA ASN A 70 -3.86 20.72 5.84
C ASN A 70 -4.33 20.33 4.44
N THR A 71 -3.53 20.65 3.43
CA THR A 71 -3.82 20.38 2.03
C THR A 71 -2.57 19.92 1.30
N VAL A 72 -2.77 19.10 0.27
CA VAL A 72 -1.74 18.73 -0.71
C VAL A 72 -2.31 18.92 -2.11
N ASN A 73 -1.46 19.18 -3.09
CA ASN A 73 -1.89 19.22 -4.49
C ASN A 73 -1.58 17.88 -5.16
N ALA A 74 -2.59 17.35 -5.86
CA ALA A 74 -2.40 16.35 -6.91
C ALA A 74 -2.49 17.06 -8.27
N THR A 75 -1.58 16.76 -9.17
CA THR A 75 -1.54 17.32 -10.52
C THR A 75 -1.92 16.23 -11.50
N PHE A 76 -2.99 16.46 -12.27
CA PHE A 76 -3.33 15.67 -13.44
C PHE A 76 -2.58 16.23 -14.63
N PHE A 77 -1.81 15.39 -15.31
CA PHE A 77 -1.06 15.74 -16.50
C PHE A 77 -1.41 14.79 -17.65
N CYS A 78 -1.73 15.36 -18.81
CA CYS A 78 -1.94 14.63 -20.04
C CYS A 78 -0.90 15.08 -21.06
N ASP A 79 0.10 14.22 -21.31
CA ASP A 79 1.24 14.55 -22.17
C ASP A 79 0.81 14.79 -23.63
N ALA A 80 -0.11 13.96 -24.14
CA ALA A 80 -0.63 14.04 -25.51
C ALA A 80 -1.21 15.42 -25.87
N TYR A 81 -1.75 16.14 -24.88
CA TYR A 81 -2.32 17.47 -25.04
C TYR A 81 -1.49 18.58 -24.39
N GLY A 82 -0.37 18.25 -23.72
CA GLY A 82 0.38 19.19 -22.89
C GLY A 82 -0.48 19.86 -21.81
N PHE A 83 -1.55 19.19 -21.37
CA PHE A 83 -2.53 19.74 -20.43
C PHE A 83 -2.13 19.38 -19.00
N SER A 84 -2.27 20.33 -18.07
CA SER A 84 -2.03 20.12 -16.65
C SER A 84 -3.07 20.84 -15.80
N GLN A 85 -3.62 20.13 -14.82
CA GLN A 85 -4.59 20.66 -13.86
C GLN A 85 -4.19 20.28 -12.44
N ASN A 86 -4.15 21.27 -11.55
CA ASN A 86 -3.95 21.02 -10.12
C ASN A 86 -5.30 20.86 -9.42
N VAL A 87 -5.35 19.88 -8.53
CA VAL A 87 -6.46 19.63 -7.61
C VAL A 87 -5.93 19.70 -6.19
N THR A 88 -6.59 20.49 -5.35
CA THR A 88 -6.26 20.58 -3.93
C THR A 88 -7.02 19.54 -3.14
N LEU A 89 -6.31 18.57 -2.56
CA LEU A 89 -6.85 17.56 -1.65
C LEU A 89 -6.83 18.09 -0.22
N GLN A 90 -7.83 17.70 0.56
CA GLN A 90 -7.93 18.06 1.98
C GLN A 90 -7.40 16.91 2.84
N LYS A 91 -6.82 17.25 3.99
CA LYS A 91 -6.45 16.24 4.99
C LYS A 91 -7.73 15.56 5.49
N ASP A 92 -7.76 14.26 5.35
CA ASP A 92 -8.85 13.41 5.81
C ASP A 92 -8.51 12.85 7.19
N THR A 93 -7.44 12.08 7.27
CA THR A 93 -7.05 11.36 8.50
C THR A 93 -5.57 11.53 8.82
N PHE A 94 -5.24 11.37 10.10
CA PHE A 94 -3.89 11.49 10.65
C PHE A 94 -3.64 10.40 11.69
N TYR A 95 -2.49 9.74 11.59
CA TYR A 95 -2.01 8.76 12.55
C TYR A 95 -0.61 9.10 13.04
N GLU A 96 -0.37 8.89 14.33
CA GLU A 96 0.98 8.68 14.85
C GLU A 96 1.35 7.23 14.52
N ALA A 97 2.33 7.05 13.64
CA ALA A 97 2.70 5.77 13.05
C ALA A 97 4.10 5.31 13.48
N SER A 98 4.59 5.81 14.62
CA SER A 98 5.87 5.41 15.14
C SER A 98 5.84 3.96 15.62
N PRO A 99 6.95 3.22 15.52
CA PRO A 99 7.06 1.90 16.12
C PRO A 99 7.29 2.00 17.64
N ILE A 100 6.79 3.05 18.31
CA ILE A 100 6.98 3.25 19.76
C ILE A 100 5.73 2.76 20.47
N CYS A 101 5.92 1.91 21.48
CA CYS A 101 4.84 1.44 22.33
C CYS A 101 3.96 2.60 22.86
N GLU A 102 2.64 2.38 22.93
CA GLU A 102 1.71 3.36 23.50
C GLU A 102 2.10 3.74 24.95
N ALA A 103 2.50 2.75 25.76
CA ALA A 103 2.95 2.94 27.14
C ALA A 103 4.19 3.85 27.27
N GLN A 104 4.98 3.98 26.20
CA GLN A 104 6.17 4.84 26.13
C GLN A 104 6.02 5.93 25.07
N SER A 105 4.79 6.33 24.74
CA SER A 105 4.48 7.37 23.76
C SER A 105 5.17 8.72 24.02
N PHE A 106 5.65 8.98 25.25
CA PHE A 106 6.49 10.14 25.57
C PHE A 106 7.88 10.12 24.88
N LEU A 107 8.33 8.95 24.41
CA LEU A 107 9.51 8.80 23.56
C LEU A 107 9.23 9.17 22.10
N SER A 108 7.96 9.36 21.72
CA SER A 108 7.62 9.90 20.40
C SER A 108 8.17 11.31 20.25
N SER A 109 8.66 11.63 19.06
CA SER A 109 9.02 13.00 18.70
C SER A 109 7.86 13.78 18.08
N CYS A 110 6.73 13.12 17.79
CA CYS A 110 5.54 13.71 17.20
C CYS A 110 4.58 14.28 18.26
N PRO A 111 4.03 15.49 18.02
CA PRO A 111 2.88 15.97 18.78
C PRO A 111 1.65 15.06 18.56
N PRO A 112 0.70 15.00 19.52
CA PRO A 112 0.73 15.65 20.84
C PRO A 112 1.52 14.86 21.89
N ASN A 113 1.91 13.62 21.59
CA ASN A 113 2.40 12.65 22.57
C ASN A 113 3.85 12.90 23.01
N GLY A 114 4.64 13.60 22.19
CA GLY A 114 5.96 14.04 22.59
C GLY A 114 6.45 15.28 21.84
N SER A 115 7.77 15.36 21.66
CA SER A 115 8.45 16.58 21.24
C SER A 115 9.72 16.25 20.49
N TYR A 116 9.98 16.93 19.37
CA TYR A 116 11.21 16.71 18.61
C TYR A 116 12.49 16.97 19.42
N GLN A 117 12.41 17.76 20.49
CA GLN A 117 13.55 18.08 21.35
C GLN A 117 13.93 16.96 22.32
N THR A 118 12.98 16.13 22.72
CA THR A 118 13.18 15.10 23.76
C THR A 118 12.84 13.69 23.29
N GLY A 119 12.09 13.56 22.20
CA GLY A 119 11.69 12.30 21.62
C GLY A 119 12.85 11.57 20.95
N LEU A 120 12.76 10.25 20.99
CA LEU A 120 13.64 9.32 20.30
C LEU A 120 13.37 9.36 18.81
N LEU A 121 12.16 8.97 18.41
CA LEU A 121 11.70 8.76 17.03
C LEU A 121 10.24 9.19 16.92
N GLY A 122 9.81 9.68 15.77
CA GLY A 122 8.41 10.05 15.56
C GLY A 122 8.06 10.05 14.09
N ILE A 123 7.04 9.29 13.72
CA ILE A 123 6.50 9.22 12.36
C ILE A 123 5.03 9.62 12.39
N GLU A 124 4.66 10.51 11.48
CA GLU A 124 3.27 10.81 11.20
C GLU A 124 2.89 10.28 9.83
N TRP A 125 1.70 9.70 9.75
CA TRP A 125 1.02 9.36 8.52
C TRP A 125 -0.17 10.31 8.33
N HIS A 126 -0.12 11.09 7.25
CA HIS A 126 -1.22 11.97 6.84
C HIS A 126 -1.85 11.41 5.59
N ILE A 127 -3.17 11.27 5.60
CA ILE A 127 -3.98 10.85 4.45
C ILE A 127 -4.73 12.09 3.96
N TYR A 128 -4.58 12.40 2.68
CA TYR A 128 -5.32 13.46 2.02
C TYR A 128 -6.24 12.87 0.97
N LYS A 129 -7.49 13.33 0.93
CA LYS A 129 -8.50 12.85 -0.02
C LYS A 129 -9.18 14.01 -0.74
N GLY A 130 -9.72 13.70 -1.91
CA GLY A 130 -10.58 14.59 -2.66
C GLY A 130 -11.24 13.88 -3.84
N VAL A 131 -12.53 14.15 -4.04
CA VAL A 131 -13.25 13.68 -5.22
C VAL A 131 -13.08 14.69 -6.34
N VAL A 132 -12.71 14.21 -7.52
CA VAL A 132 -12.39 14.98 -8.71
C VAL A 132 -13.31 14.54 -9.84
N ASP A 133 -14.17 15.43 -10.28
CA ASP A 133 -14.96 15.27 -11.50
C ASP A 133 -14.14 15.76 -12.70
N ILE A 134 -13.63 14.81 -13.50
CA ILE A 134 -12.73 15.09 -14.62
C ILE A 134 -13.49 15.72 -15.79
N SER A 135 -14.83 15.58 -15.86
CA SER A 135 -15.65 16.24 -16.86
C SER A 135 -15.59 17.77 -16.75
N THR A 136 -15.20 18.29 -15.59
CA THR A 136 -15.02 19.74 -15.34
C THR A 136 -13.71 20.31 -15.89
N PHE A 137 -12.76 19.45 -16.28
CA PHE A 137 -11.49 19.90 -16.82
C PHE A 137 -11.65 20.46 -18.24
N ALA A 138 -10.82 21.45 -18.60
CA ALA A 138 -10.80 21.96 -19.97
C ALA A 138 -10.39 20.89 -20.99
N GLN A 139 -9.63 19.89 -20.54
CA GLN A 139 -9.37 18.64 -21.23
C GLN A 139 -9.85 17.49 -20.33
N SER A 140 -11.00 16.89 -20.66
CA SER A 140 -11.63 15.85 -19.85
C SER A 140 -11.32 14.42 -20.30
N THR A 141 -10.67 14.26 -21.46
CA THR A 141 -10.23 12.96 -21.99
C THR A 141 -8.71 12.93 -22.18
N CYS A 142 -8.08 11.79 -21.93
CA CYS A 142 -6.67 11.58 -22.22
C CYS A 142 -6.39 10.10 -22.52
N ASP A 143 -5.42 9.82 -23.39
CA ASP A 143 -4.97 8.44 -23.63
C ASP A 143 -4.38 7.82 -22.36
N GLU A 144 -3.59 8.59 -21.60
CA GLU A 144 -3.07 8.22 -20.29
C GLU A 144 -2.90 9.46 -19.41
N TRP A 145 -3.56 9.49 -18.27
CA TRP A 145 -3.32 10.49 -17.24
C TRP A 145 -2.12 10.11 -16.39
N LEU A 146 -1.19 11.04 -16.17
CA LEU A 146 -0.23 11.00 -15.07
C LEU A 146 -0.77 11.86 -13.93
N ILE A 147 -1.18 11.22 -12.84
CA ILE A 147 -1.65 11.88 -11.61
C ILE A 147 -0.48 11.84 -10.63
N TYR A 148 0.11 12.98 -10.30
CA TYR A 148 1.30 13.01 -9.44
C TYR A 148 1.22 14.06 -8.36
N THR A 149 1.97 13.84 -7.30
CA THR A 149 2.19 14.82 -6.24
C THR A 149 3.67 14.91 -5.94
N THR A 150 4.13 16.08 -5.53
CA THR A 150 5.55 16.31 -5.24
C THR A 150 5.74 17.12 -3.97
N ILE A 151 6.77 16.77 -3.22
CA ILE A 151 7.17 17.50 -2.03
C ILE A 151 8.68 17.51 -1.88
N CYS A 152 9.23 18.63 -1.46
CA CYS A 152 10.60 18.68 -0.96
C CYS A 152 10.59 18.48 0.56
N CYS A 153 11.48 17.68 1.15
CA CYS A 153 12.51 16.82 0.58
C CYS A 153 12.59 15.54 1.42
N ARG A 154 13.18 14.48 0.87
CA ARG A 154 13.50 13.27 1.63
C ARG A 154 14.47 13.61 2.76
N ASN A 155 14.46 12.78 3.80
CA ASN A 155 15.55 12.73 4.76
C ASN A 155 16.90 12.49 4.07
N SER A 156 18.00 12.65 4.79
CA SER A 156 19.27 12.08 4.35
C SER A 156 19.18 10.56 4.40
N GLY A 157 19.74 9.88 3.41
CA GLY A 157 19.74 8.42 3.34
C GLY A 157 21.09 7.83 2.98
N THR A 158 21.11 6.51 2.96
CA THR A 158 22.32 5.69 2.80
C THR A 158 22.59 5.40 1.33
N ASN A 159 21.54 5.07 0.55
CA ASN A 159 21.65 4.70 -0.86
C ASN A 159 21.46 5.87 -1.84
N TYR A 160 21.33 7.11 -1.37
CA TYR A 160 21.27 8.29 -2.23
C TYR A 160 22.06 9.46 -1.65
N THR A 161 22.34 10.44 -2.49
CA THR A 161 23.10 11.63 -2.11
C THR A 161 22.19 12.82 -1.82
N SER A 162 22.62 13.70 -0.91
CA SER A 162 21.89 14.91 -0.52
C SER A 162 20.49 14.61 0.07
N GLN A 163 19.53 15.54 -0.12
CA GLN A 163 18.13 15.43 0.31
C GLN A 163 17.23 15.71 -0.91
N PRO A 164 17.08 14.75 -1.85
CA PRO A 164 16.28 14.96 -3.05
C PRO A 164 14.79 15.16 -2.72
N GLY A 165 14.05 15.85 -3.58
CA GLY A 165 12.58 15.93 -3.49
C GLY A 165 11.93 14.56 -3.70
N LEU A 166 10.67 14.40 -3.36
CA LEU A 166 9.92 13.15 -3.48
C LEU A 166 8.74 13.35 -4.43
N VAL A 167 8.46 12.34 -5.26
CA VAL A 167 7.31 12.29 -6.16
C VAL A 167 6.68 10.92 -6.00
N ALA A 168 5.36 10.89 -5.82
CA ALA A 168 4.53 9.71 -6.01
C ALA A 168 3.60 9.97 -7.19
N PHE A 169 3.32 8.95 -7.99
CA PHE A 169 2.43 9.08 -9.14
C PHE A 169 1.59 7.84 -9.37
N ALA A 170 0.45 8.04 -10.02
CA ALA A 170 -0.35 7.00 -10.62
C ALA A 170 -0.53 7.32 -12.11
N LYS A 171 -0.61 6.28 -12.94
CA LYS A 171 -0.93 6.35 -14.35
C LYS A 171 -2.25 5.65 -14.60
N TRP A 172 -3.04 6.21 -15.50
CA TRP A 172 -4.36 5.67 -15.83
C TRP A 172 -4.70 5.84 -17.31
N ARG A 173 -4.88 4.73 -18.02
CA ARG A 173 -5.29 4.73 -19.44
C ARG A 173 -6.81 4.87 -19.60
N GLN A 174 -7.30 6.05 -19.24
CA GLN A 174 -8.73 6.39 -19.23
C GLN A 174 -9.48 6.02 -20.52
N ASN A 175 -8.87 6.23 -21.70
CA ASN A 175 -9.57 5.99 -22.97
C ASN A 175 -9.94 4.52 -23.21
N GLU A 176 -9.18 3.58 -22.65
CA GLU A 176 -9.45 2.13 -22.77
C GLU A 176 -10.13 1.59 -21.51
N PHE A 177 -9.78 2.12 -20.34
CA PHE A 177 -10.24 1.63 -19.04
C PHE A 177 -10.87 2.77 -18.21
N PRO A 178 -11.99 3.36 -18.66
CA PRO A 178 -12.55 4.59 -18.07
C PRO A 178 -13.15 4.42 -16.67
N THR A 179 -13.30 3.18 -16.18
CA THR A 179 -13.89 2.88 -14.87
C THR A 179 -12.92 2.16 -13.93
N ASN A 180 -11.64 2.14 -14.27
CA ASN A 180 -10.60 1.48 -13.46
C ASN A 180 -10.42 2.17 -12.12
N SER A 181 -10.15 1.39 -11.08
CA SER A 181 -9.55 1.90 -9.83
C SER A 181 -8.13 1.41 -9.73
N ALA A 182 -7.23 2.22 -9.18
CA ALA A 182 -5.87 1.78 -8.95
C ALA A 182 -5.80 0.85 -7.74
N VAL A 183 -4.78 0.01 -7.73
CA VAL A 183 -4.34 -0.79 -6.59
C VAL A 183 -4.23 0.09 -5.35
N ASN A 184 -4.85 -0.37 -4.27
CA ASN A 184 -4.81 0.33 -2.99
C ASN A 184 -3.84 -0.37 -2.05
N PHE A 185 -3.28 0.35 -1.07
CA PHE A 185 -2.41 -0.23 -0.06
C PHE A 185 -3.01 -0.08 1.33
N THR A 186 -3.18 -1.19 2.05
CA THR A 186 -3.87 -1.21 3.34
C THR A 186 -2.93 -1.38 4.54
N THR A 187 -1.61 -1.41 4.32
CA THR A 187 -0.66 -1.54 5.44
C THR A 187 -0.75 -0.33 6.37
N VAL A 188 -0.99 -0.60 7.65
CA VAL A 188 -1.04 0.42 8.71
C VAL A 188 0.34 0.78 9.27
N LYS A 189 1.40 0.10 8.79
CA LYS A 189 2.82 0.34 9.14
C LYS A 189 3.62 0.62 7.86
N PRO A 190 3.48 1.82 7.29
CA PRO A 190 3.95 2.12 5.94
C PRO A 190 5.47 2.38 5.84
N ILE A 191 6.14 2.65 6.96
CA ILE A 191 7.60 2.82 7.03
C ILE A 191 8.18 1.65 7.82
N PRO A 192 8.84 0.69 7.14
CA PRO A 192 9.31 -0.50 7.83
C PRO A 192 10.69 -0.32 8.50
N PHE A 193 10.84 -1.01 9.63
CA PHE A 193 12.05 -1.08 10.44
C PHE A 193 12.55 -2.51 10.48
N PHE A 194 13.85 -2.68 10.28
CA PHE A 194 14.51 -3.98 10.24
C PHE A 194 15.76 -3.94 11.11
N CYS A 195 16.18 -5.11 11.58
CA CYS A 195 17.36 -5.26 12.42
C CYS A 195 18.54 -5.73 11.57
N GLU A 196 19.73 -5.20 11.85
CA GLU A 196 20.96 -5.60 11.17
C GLU A 196 21.18 -7.13 11.24
N GLY A 197 21.55 -7.72 10.11
CA GLY A 197 21.82 -9.15 9.97
C GLY A 197 20.60 -10.04 9.80
N GLN A 198 19.37 -9.50 9.85
CA GLN A 198 18.15 -10.30 9.66
C GLN A 198 17.80 -10.48 8.18
N GLN A 199 17.38 -11.69 7.81
CA GLN A 199 16.71 -11.93 6.54
C GLN A 199 15.30 -11.35 6.60
N VAL A 200 15.02 -10.38 5.74
CA VAL A 200 13.73 -9.71 5.67
C VAL A 200 12.84 -10.36 4.62
N THR A 201 11.57 -10.53 4.96
CA THR A 201 10.47 -10.76 4.02
C THR A 201 9.39 -9.72 4.29
N TYR A 202 9.07 -8.89 3.31
CA TYR A 202 8.15 -7.77 3.46
C TYR A 202 7.14 -7.72 2.31
N ASN A 203 5.89 -7.32 2.60
CA ASN A 203 4.88 -7.04 1.58
C ASN A 203 4.32 -5.63 1.81
N TRP A 204 3.96 -4.95 0.72
CA TRP A 204 3.45 -3.58 0.73
C TRP A 204 1.97 -3.46 1.12
N GLY A 205 1.29 -4.59 1.23
CA GLY A 205 -0.11 -4.62 1.67
C GLY A 205 -1.08 -4.17 0.58
N ALA A 206 -0.79 -4.44 -0.69
CA ALA A 206 -1.68 -4.05 -1.79
C ALA A 206 -2.93 -4.91 -1.86
N ILE A 207 -4.01 -4.29 -2.34
CA ILE A 207 -5.29 -4.90 -2.65
C ILE A 207 -5.76 -4.41 -4.01
N GLU A 208 -6.29 -5.33 -4.81
CA GLU A 208 -6.98 -5.03 -6.07
C GLU A 208 -8.44 -5.47 -5.95
N LEU A 209 -9.35 -4.59 -6.34
CA LEU A 209 -10.80 -4.71 -6.11
C LEU A 209 -11.61 -4.87 -7.40
N ASP A 210 -11.08 -4.49 -8.58
CA ASP A 210 -11.79 -4.61 -9.86
C ASP A 210 -11.38 -5.85 -10.69
N GLY A 211 -10.41 -6.63 -10.21
CA GLY A 211 -10.06 -7.95 -10.76
C GLY A 211 -8.86 -7.96 -11.69
N ASP A 212 -8.14 -6.85 -11.75
CA ASP A 212 -6.91 -6.74 -12.53
C ASP A 212 -5.78 -7.62 -12.00
N SER A 213 -4.91 -8.04 -12.92
CA SER A 213 -3.66 -8.69 -12.55
C SER A 213 -2.58 -7.65 -12.27
N LEU A 214 -1.83 -7.87 -11.20
CA LEU A 214 -0.77 -6.98 -10.77
C LEU A 214 0.61 -7.51 -11.17
N HIS A 215 1.46 -6.62 -11.66
CA HIS A 215 2.88 -6.87 -11.89
C HIS A 215 3.74 -5.93 -11.04
N TRP A 216 4.72 -6.48 -10.35
CA TRP A 216 5.53 -5.75 -9.37
C TRP A 216 6.97 -5.61 -9.80
N GLU A 217 7.51 -4.40 -9.68
CA GLU A 217 8.94 -4.16 -9.89
C GLU A 217 9.50 -3.11 -8.93
N LEU A 218 10.80 -3.25 -8.62
CA LEU A 218 11.57 -2.20 -7.99
C LEU A 218 11.89 -1.14 -9.04
N ASP A 219 11.61 0.11 -8.74
CA ASP A 219 11.76 1.24 -9.67
C ASP A 219 12.68 2.32 -9.10
N THR A 220 13.18 3.18 -9.99
CA THR A 220 14.00 4.31 -9.64
C THR A 220 13.16 5.38 -8.96
N ALA A 221 13.56 5.80 -7.75
CA ALA A 221 12.93 6.91 -7.05
C ALA A 221 13.03 8.23 -7.83
N TRP A 222 11.94 8.99 -7.89
CA TRP A 222 11.90 10.30 -8.54
C TRP A 222 12.25 11.41 -7.55
N ALA A 223 13.12 12.33 -7.99
CA ALA A 223 13.53 13.51 -7.24
C ALA A 223 12.62 14.73 -7.50
N SER A 224 12.14 14.86 -8.73
CA SER A 224 11.19 15.90 -9.16
C SER A 224 10.55 15.51 -10.49
N PHE A 225 9.47 16.17 -10.85
CA PHE A 225 8.84 16.03 -12.15
C PHE A 225 8.53 17.41 -12.75
N ASN A 226 8.76 17.55 -14.06
CA ASN A 226 8.42 18.74 -14.82
C ASN A 226 7.71 18.32 -16.11
N THR A 227 6.60 18.99 -16.44
CA THR A 227 5.76 18.66 -17.60
C THR A 227 6.44 18.85 -18.96
N THR A 228 7.61 19.48 -19.02
CA THR A 228 8.38 19.68 -20.26
C THR A 228 9.61 18.79 -20.33
N SER A 229 10.36 18.65 -19.23
CA SER A 229 11.60 17.86 -19.21
C SER A 229 11.43 16.44 -18.67
N GLY A 230 10.24 16.09 -18.18
CA GLY A 230 9.95 14.79 -17.57
C GLY A 230 10.51 14.65 -16.16
N PRO A 231 10.65 13.39 -15.67
CA PRO A 231 11.16 13.11 -14.34
C PRO A 231 12.66 13.38 -14.23
N THR A 232 13.07 13.88 -13.06
CA THR A 232 14.46 13.80 -12.61
C THR A 232 14.54 12.71 -11.55
N TYR A 233 15.52 11.83 -11.67
CA TYR A 233 15.69 10.70 -10.76
C TYR A 233 16.60 11.02 -9.58
N VAL A 234 16.42 10.29 -8.49
CA VAL A 234 17.34 10.31 -7.35
C VAL A 234 18.73 9.85 -7.80
N THR A 235 19.76 10.55 -7.34
CA THR A 235 21.15 10.14 -7.56
C THR A 235 21.56 9.15 -6.48
N TYR A 236 21.62 7.86 -6.84
CA TYR A 236 22.01 6.79 -5.95
C TYR A 236 23.50 6.89 -5.56
N ASN A 237 23.79 6.54 -4.31
CA ASN A 237 25.12 6.53 -3.72
C ASN A 237 25.73 5.13 -3.83
N THR A 238 26.78 5.00 -4.64
CA THR A 238 27.51 3.74 -4.87
C THR A 238 28.79 3.61 -4.04
N ALA A 239 29.03 4.52 -3.09
CA ALA A 239 30.29 4.57 -2.34
C ALA A 239 30.51 3.34 -1.43
N TYR A 240 29.45 2.68 -0.99
CA TYR A 240 29.52 1.58 0.00
C TYR A 240 28.90 0.28 -0.49
N TYR A 241 27.91 0.38 -1.36
CA TYR A 241 27.21 -0.75 -1.94
C TYR A 241 27.24 -0.61 -3.46
N ALA A 242 27.59 -1.69 -4.16
CA ALA A 242 27.58 -1.75 -5.60
C ALA A 242 27.03 -3.10 -6.07
N PRO A 243 25.98 -3.11 -6.90
CA PRO A 243 25.26 -1.94 -7.40
C PRO A 243 24.23 -1.41 -6.38
N THR A 244 24.08 -0.08 -6.29
CA THR A 244 22.90 0.57 -5.71
C THR A 244 22.25 1.44 -6.78
N ASN A 245 21.04 1.08 -7.17
CA ASN A 245 20.26 1.79 -8.19
C ASN A 245 18.76 1.60 -7.93
N GLY A 246 17.90 2.03 -8.85
CA GLY A 246 16.46 1.89 -8.70
C GLY A 246 15.96 0.44 -8.61
N THR A 247 16.57 -0.48 -9.35
CA THR A 247 16.15 -1.89 -9.38
C THR A 247 16.83 -2.73 -8.29
N GLU A 248 17.88 -2.20 -7.67
CA GLU A 248 18.56 -2.78 -6.50
C GLU A 248 18.92 -1.67 -5.49
N PRO A 249 17.91 -1.08 -4.80
CA PRO A 249 18.14 0.05 -3.88
C PRO A 249 18.82 -0.37 -2.57
N ILE A 250 18.75 -1.66 -2.23
CA ILE A 250 19.42 -2.33 -1.11
C ILE A 250 20.17 -3.53 -1.71
N PRO A 251 21.42 -3.82 -1.31
CA PRO A 251 22.16 -4.95 -1.87
C PRO A 251 21.40 -6.28 -1.81
N GLY A 252 21.29 -6.96 -2.94
CA GLY A 252 20.63 -8.27 -3.02
C GLY A 252 19.12 -8.24 -2.78
N ILE A 253 18.49 -7.06 -2.77
CA ILE A 253 17.04 -6.97 -2.68
C ILE A 253 16.38 -7.53 -3.93
N THR A 254 15.34 -8.32 -3.73
CA THR A 254 14.50 -8.87 -4.79
C THR A 254 13.04 -8.59 -4.49
N ILE A 255 12.25 -8.43 -5.55
CA ILE A 255 10.79 -8.40 -5.47
C ILE A 255 10.24 -9.51 -6.37
N ASP A 256 9.29 -10.29 -5.86
CA ASP A 256 8.54 -11.24 -6.66
C ASP A 256 7.50 -10.48 -7.48
N SER A 257 7.58 -10.62 -8.81
CA SER A 257 6.81 -9.79 -9.74
C SER A 257 5.31 -10.11 -9.80
N ILE A 258 4.87 -11.19 -9.15
CA ILE A 258 3.46 -11.60 -9.10
C ILE A 258 2.84 -11.22 -7.76
N THR A 259 3.62 -11.24 -6.69
CA THR A 259 3.12 -11.11 -5.31
C THR A 259 3.51 -9.80 -4.63
N GLY A 260 4.50 -9.09 -5.18
CA GLY A 260 5.08 -7.91 -4.55
C GLY A 260 5.90 -8.22 -3.30
N GLN A 261 6.17 -9.50 -3.00
CA GLN A 261 6.97 -9.89 -1.85
C GLN A 261 8.42 -9.46 -2.05
N VAL A 262 8.92 -8.64 -1.13
CA VAL A 262 10.29 -8.15 -1.08
C VAL A 262 11.11 -9.02 -0.14
N GLN A 263 12.32 -9.37 -0.56
CA GLN A 263 13.29 -10.11 0.25
C GLN A 263 14.67 -9.47 0.15
N PHE A 264 15.38 -9.35 1.28
CA PHE A 264 16.77 -8.89 1.34
C PHE A 264 17.41 -9.24 2.69
N LEU A 265 18.73 -9.12 2.79
CA LEU A 265 19.45 -9.13 4.06
C LEU A 265 19.59 -7.70 4.56
N ALA A 266 19.02 -7.41 5.73
CA ALA A 266 19.18 -6.10 6.35
C ALA A 266 20.64 -5.91 6.81
N ASP A 267 21.27 -4.83 6.35
CA ASP A 267 22.69 -4.54 6.60
C ASP A 267 22.90 -3.05 6.83
N ILE A 268 23.83 -2.70 7.71
CA ILE A 268 24.26 -1.33 7.95
C ILE A 268 25.66 -1.15 7.38
N PRO A 269 25.86 -0.22 6.42
CA PRO A 269 27.18 -0.08 5.83
C PRO A 269 28.19 0.48 6.84
N PRO A 270 29.49 0.13 6.70
CA PRO A 270 30.53 0.62 7.58
C PRO A 270 30.55 2.16 7.69
N GLY A 271 30.57 2.66 8.93
CA GLY A 271 30.59 4.10 9.21
C GLY A 271 29.21 4.74 9.43
N TYR A 272 28.14 3.94 9.42
CA TYR A 272 26.78 4.34 9.79
C TYR A 272 26.35 3.65 11.09
N ASN A 273 25.44 4.28 11.84
CA ASN A 273 24.81 3.69 13.03
C ASN A 273 23.39 3.13 12.73
N PHE A 274 22.86 3.47 11.56
CA PHE A 274 21.58 3.02 11.02
C PHE A 274 21.65 3.19 9.50
N ALA A 275 20.85 2.44 8.75
CA ALA A 275 20.70 2.64 7.32
C ALA A 275 19.29 3.12 6.98
N ASN A 276 19.20 4.07 6.05
CA ASN A 276 17.93 4.59 5.54
C ASN A 276 17.94 4.53 4.02
N PHE A 277 17.18 3.61 3.45
CA PHE A 277 17.15 3.34 2.02
C PHE A 277 15.88 3.92 1.40
N ALA A 278 15.99 4.73 0.35
CA ALA A 278 14.84 5.04 -0.48
C ALA A 278 14.57 3.83 -1.39
N VAL A 279 13.39 3.23 -1.23
CA VAL A 279 12.91 2.09 -2.01
C VAL A 279 11.65 2.54 -2.72
N ALA A 280 11.69 2.52 -4.05
CA ALA A 280 10.54 2.80 -4.90
C ALA A 280 10.06 1.50 -5.54
N VAL A 281 8.75 1.35 -5.60
CA VAL A 281 8.08 0.20 -6.23
C VAL A 281 7.05 0.73 -7.21
N ARG A 282 7.03 0.14 -8.40
CA ARG A 282 5.94 0.32 -9.36
C ARG A 282 5.09 -0.94 -9.38
N VAL A 283 3.78 -0.74 -9.32
CA VAL A 283 2.77 -1.79 -9.47
C VAL A 283 2.01 -1.47 -10.74
N ASP A 284 2.14 -2.33 -11.74
CA ASP A 284 1.44 -2.20 -13.02
C ASP A 284 0.18 -3.09 -12.99
N GLU A 285 -0.95 -2.54 -13.45
CA GLU A 285 -2.22 -3.24 -13.61
C GLU A 285 -2.40 -3.67 -15.07
N TYR A 286 -2.90 -4.89 -15.25
CA TYR A 286 -3.25 -5.45 -16.53
C TYR A 286 -4.62 -6.11 -16.47
N ASP A 287 -5.43 -5.87 -17.50
CA ASP A 287 -6.72 -6.53 -17.68
C ASP A 287 -6.51 -8.05 -17.67
N TYR A 288 -7.17 -8.74 -16.76
CA TYR A 288 -6.95 -10.18 -16.58
C TYR A 288 -7.33 -11.00 -17.81
N ALA A 289 -8.31 -10.55 -18.61
CA ALA A 289 -8.83 -11.30 -19.74
C ALA A 289 -8.03 -11.05 -21.03
N THR A 290 -7.61 -9.81 -21.29
CA THR A 290 -6.91 -9.41 -22.52
C THR A 290 -5.39 -9.32 -22.34
N GLY A 291 -4.91 -9.10 -21.11
CA GLY A 291 -3.51 -8.83 -20.81
C GLY A 291 -3.05 -7.42 -21.20
N ASP A 292 -3.99 -6.51 -21.49
CA ASP A 292 -3.68 -5.13 -21.85
C ASP A 292 -3.31 -4.33 -20.60
N TYR A 293 -2.30 -3.46 -20.71
CA TYR A 293 -1.89 -2.58 -19.63
C TYR A 293 -2.93 -1.48 -19.38
N ILE A 294 -3.29 -1.30 -18.12
CA ILE A 294 -4.36 -0.40 -17.65
C ILE A 294 -3.77 0.87 -17.02
N GLY A 295 -2.80 0.69 -16.12
CA GLY A 295 -2.32 1.77 -15.27
C GLY A 295 -1.19 1.29 -14.37
N SER A 296 -0.67 2.22 -13.58
CA SER A 296 0.40 1.89 -12.63
C SER A 296 0.36 2.81 -11.43
N VAL A 297 0.73 2.31 -10.25
CA VAL A 297 1.03 3.13 -9.09
C VAL A 297 2.51 3.07 -8.77
N HIS A 298 3.12 4.23 -8.54
CA HIS A 298 4.49 4.37 -8.05
C HIS A 298 4.46 4.86 -6.61
N ARG A 299 5.03 4.03 -5.74
CA ARG A 299 5.17 4.29 -4.31
C ARG A 299 6.64 4.45 -3.97
N ASP A 300 6.94 5.42 -3.11
CA ASP A 300 8.29 5.68 -2.63
C ASP A 300 8.28 5.74 -1.10
N ALA A 301 9.02 4.85 -0.45
CA ALA A 301 9.13 4.81 1.00
C ALA A 301 10.55 4.53 1.46
N GLN A 302 10.84 4.93 2.70
CA GLN A 302 12.11 4.70 3.35
C GLN A 302 12.09 3.39 4.12
N PHE A 303 13.07 2.54 3.87
CA PHE A 303 13.33 1.31 4.62
C PHE A 303 14.46 1.58 5.59
N ILE A 304 14.25 1.28 6.87
CA ILE A 304 15.16 1.67 7.95
C ILE A 304 15.76 0.42 8.58
N VAL A 305 17.09 0.35 8.67
CA VAL A 305 17.82 -0.73 9.34
C VAL A 305 18.51 -0.18 10.59
N LEU A 306 18.36 -0.87 11.71
CA LEU A 306 18.93 -0.52 13.02
C LEU A 306 19.94 -1.59 13.50
N ASP A 307 21.03 -1.17 14.15
CA ASP A 307 22.19 -2.00 14.57
C ASP A 307 21.82 -3.13 15.54
N SER A 308 20.88 -2.87 16.45
CA SER A 308 20.44 -3.84 17.45
C SER A 308 18.96 -3.69 17.72
N CYS A 309 18.23 -4.78 17.55
CA CYS A 309 16.89 -4.93 18.11
C CYS A 309 17.00 -5.88 19.30
N ASP A 310 16.72 -5.36 20.49
CA ASP A 310 16.51 -6.21 21.68
C ASP A 310 15.17 -6.97 21.61
N ASN A 311 14.41 -6.73 20.53
CA ASN A 311 13.11 -7.29 20.23
C ASN A 311 13.16 -8.13 18.95
N ASN A 312 12.67 -9.37 18.99
CA ASN A 312 12.46 -10.14 17.78
C ASN A 312 11.02 -9.94 17.34
N PRO A 313 10.75 -9.58 16.08
CA PRO A 313 9.38 -9.43 15.63
C PRO A 313 8.65 -10.78 15.63
N PRO A 314 7.33 -10.81 15.86
CA PRO A 314 6.56 -12.05 15.83
C PRO A 314 6.66 -12.78 14.49
N VAL A 315 6.64 -14.10 14.52
CA VAL A 315 6.87 -14.99 13.38
C VAL A 315 5.72 -15.95 13.08
N ASP A 316 5.45 -16.19 11.78
CA ASP A 316 4.69 -17.34 11.30
C ASP A 316 5.65 -18.36 10.64
N PRO A 317 6.08 -19.40 11.36
CA PRO A 317 6.97 -20.41 10.81
C PRO A 317 6.24 -21.55 10.06
N LEU A 318 4.90 -21.64 10.15
CA LEU A 318 4.15 -22.82 9.70
C LEU A 318 3.17 -22.53 8.56
N GLY A 319 2.78 -21.29 8.34
CA GLY A 319 1.76 -20.93 7.37
C GLY A 319 0.37 -21.41 7.80
N ILE A 320 -0.47 -21.71 6.81
CA ILE A 320 -1.83 -22.20 6.98
C ILE A 320 -1.84 -23.58 7.67
N GLN A 321 -2.58 -23.68 8.76
CA GLN A 321 -2.78 -24.88 9.56
C GLN A 321 -4.29 -25.17 9.74
N ASN A 322 -4.64 -26.38 10.19
CA ASN A 322 -6.01 -26.78 10.50
C ASN A 322 -7.05 -26.50 9.38
N PHE A 323 -6.62 -26.58 8.11
CA PHE A 323 -7.48 -26.30 6.97
C PHE A 323 -8.68 -27.26 6.89
N GLN A 324 -9.87 -26.70 6.74
CA GLN A 324 -11.14 -27.39 6.56
C GLN A 324 -12.00 -26.66 5.50
N GLY A 325 -13.13 -27.27 5.14
CA GLY A 325 -14.05 -26.78 4.10
C GLY A 325 -13.98 -27.59 2.81
N SER A 326 -14.73 -27.14 1.79
CA SER A 326 -14.80 -27.80 0.48
C SER A 326 -13.75 -27.32 -0.53
N GLY A 327 -13.02 -26.24 -0.23
CA GLY A 327 -11.86 -25.78 -1.00
C GLY A 327 -10.63 -26.69 -0.89
N ALA A 328 -9.51 -26.25 -1.47
CA ALA A 328 -8.24 -26.96 -1.44
C ALA A 328 -7.10 -26.09 -0.90
N LEU A 329 -6.30 -26.63 0.03
CA LEU A 329 -5.02 -26.03 0.41
C LEU A 329 -3.95 -26.42 -0.62
N ILE A 330 -3.40 -25.44 -1.32
CA ILE A 330 -2.42 -25.66 -2.40
C ILE A 330 -1.01 -25.76 -1.84
N ASP A 331 -0.67 -24.86 -0.92
CA ASP A 331 0.62 -24.81 -0.21
C ASP A 331 0.44 -24.12 1.15
N SER A 332 1.53 -23.78 1.84
CA SER A 332 1.48 -23.18 3.17
C SER A 332 0.92 -21.75 3.20
N ASN A 333 0.67 -21.08 2.07
CA ASN A 333 0.10 -19.74 2.04
C ASN A 333 -1.01 -19.52 1.00
N THR A 334 -1.41 -20.56 0.26
CA THR A 334 -2.37 -20.47 -0.83
C THR A 334 -3.53 -21.45 -0.66
N VAL A 335 -4.76 -20.92 -0.69
CA VAL A 335 -6.01 -21.68 -0.77
C VAL A 335 -6.61 -21.50 -2.16
N GLU A 336 -7.16 -22.56 -2.74
CA GLU A 336 -7.94 -22.52 -3.99
C GLU A 336 -9.40 -22.87 -3.70
N VAL A 337 -10.34 -22.06 -4.18
CA VAL A 337 -11.79 -22.29 -4.08
C VAL A 337 -12.48 -22.04 -5.41
N CYS A 338 -13.53 -22.80 -5.66
CA CYS A 338 -14.53 -22.54 -6.68
C CYS A 338 -15.70 -21.74 -6.08
N PHE A 339 -16.48 -21.05 -6.91
CA PHE A 339 -17.68 -20.35 -6.42
C PHE A 339 -18.63 -21.29 -5.68
N GLY A 340 -19.07 -20.87 -4.50
CA GLY A 340 -19.91 -21.66 -3.59
C GLY A 340 -19.16 -22.62 -2.67
N GLN A 341 -17.86 -22.84 -2.88
CA GLN A 341 -17.04 -23.57 -1.93
C GLN A 341 -16.69 -22.69 -0.72
N ASP A 342 -16.36 -23.35 0.38
CA ASP A 342 -15.99 -22.74 1.65
C ASP A 342 -14.60 -23.19 2.07
N PHE A 343 -13.96 -22.37 2.90
CA PHE A 343 -12.78 -22.76 3.65
C PHE A 343 -12.81 -22.17 5.06
N GLU A 344 -12.12 -22.84 5.97
CA GLU A 344 -11.65 -22.26 7.22
C GLU A 344 -10.24 -22.79 7.52
N PHE A 345 -9.41 -21.96 8.15
CA PHE A 345 -8.08 -22.36 8.59
C PHE A 345 -7.57 -21.48 9.71
N ASP A 346 -6.49 -21.94 10.33
CA ASP A 346 -5.78 -21.23 11.39
C ASP A 346 -4.38 -20.84 10.92
N ILE A 347 -3.87 -19.74 11.45
CA ILE A 347 -2.47 -19.33 11.36
C ILE A 347 -1.98 -19.11 12.79
N LEU A 348 -0.84 -19.70 13.15
CA LEU A 348 -0.25 -19.59 14.48
C LEU A 348 0.93 -18.63 14.43
N ILE A 349 0.81 -17.52 15.15
CA ILE A 349 1.84 -16.49 15.27
C ILE A 349 2.58 -16.70 16.59
N TYR A 350 3.89 -16.87 16.49
CA TYR A 350 4.78 -17.07 17.63
C TYR A 350 5.57 -15.80 17.88
N ASP A 351 5.79 -15.45 19.12
CA ASP A 351 6.74 -14.42 19.49
C ASP A 351 7.80 -14.98 20.42
N TYR A 352 9.07 -14.71 20.12
CA TYR A 352 10.20 -15.31 20.81
C TYR A 352 11.07 -14.24 21.47
N ASP A 353 11.41 -14.45 22.74
CA ASP A 353 12.43 -13.65 23.41
C ASP A 353 13.80 -13.79 22.72
N SER A 354 14.75 -12.93 23.08
CA SER A 354 16.11 -12.92 22.52
C SER A 354 16.93 -14.20 22.77
N VAL A 355 16.43 -15.12 23.60
CA VAL A 355 17.05 -16.41 23.94
C VAL A 355 16.31 -17.59 23.28
N GLY A 356 15.20 -17.32 22.57
CA GLY A 356 14.41 -18.29 21.81
C GLY A 356 13.28 -18.97 22.58
N ASN A 357 12.87 -18.48 23.74
CA ASN A 357 11.64 -18.95 24.41
C ASN A 357 10.44 -18.13 23.94
N LEU A 358 9.22 -18.64 24.11
CA LEU A 358 8.03 -17.84 23.87
C LEU A 358 8.03 -16.62 24.80
N SER A 359 7.88 -15.43 24.22
CA SER A 359 7.75 -14.19 24.96
C SER A 359 6.46 -14.20 25.80
N THR A 360 6.39 -13.30 26.79
CA THR A 360 5.16 -13.02 27.54
C THR A 360 4.41 -11.82 26.98
N ASP A 361 4.85 -11.33 25.84
CA ASP A 361 4.41 -10.10 25.21
C ASP A 361 3.06 -10.35 24.53
N SER A 362 2.21 -9.32 24.50
CA SER A 362 0.90 -9.42 23.86
C SER A 362 0.99 -9.01 22.40
N LEU A 363 0.28 -9.74 21.53
CA LEU A 363 0.30 -9.50 20.09
C LEU A 363 -0.92 -8.71 19.66
N THR A 364 -0.69 -7.60 18.96
CA THR A 364 -1.71 -6.88 18.21
C THR A 364 -1.71 -7.40 16.78
N ILE A 365 -2.83 -8.00 16.36
CA ILE A 365 -2.95 -8.62 15.04
C ILE A 365 -4.09 -7.96 14.26
N SER A 366 -3.84 -7.66 12.98
CA SER A 366 -4.83 -7.16 12.04
C SER A 366 -4.77 -7.94 10.73
N CYS A 367 -5.95 -8.22 10.14
CA CYS A 367 -6.10 -8.86 8.85
C CYS A 367 -6.99 -7.99 7.97
N ASN A 368 -6.71 -7.92 6.66
CA ASN A 368 -7.48 -7.13 5.71
C ASN A 368 -8.41 -7.99 4.83
N ILE A 369 -8.53 -9.31 5.07
CA ILE A 369 -9.30 -10.20 4.20
C ILE A 369 -10.78 -9.82 4.08
N ASP A 370 -11.36 -9.28 5.15
CA ASP A 370 -12.75 -8.81 5.23
C ASP A 370 -13.00 -7.51 4.42
N GLN A 371 -11.94 -6.77 4.10
CA GLN A 371 -12.00 -5.59 3.24
C GLN A 371 -11.97 -5.96 1.75
N ILE A 372 -11.40 -7.13 1.42
CA ILE A 372 -11.19 -7.56 0.03
C ILE A 372 -12.25 -8.57 -0.40
N LEU A 373 -12.59 -9.53 0.47
CA LEU A 373 -13.56 -10.59 0.22
C LEU A 373 -14.86 -10.30 0.99
N PRO A 374 -15.94 -9.94 0.30
CA PRO A 374 -17.23 -9.71 0.94
C PRO A 374 -17.67 -10.92 1.77
N GLY A 375 -17.93 -10.69 3.06
CA GLY A 375 -18.38 -11.72 3.99
C GLY A 375 -17.28 -12.60 4.58
N ALA A 376 -16.00 -12.42 4.22
CA ALA A 376 -14.90 -13.09 4.90
C ALA A 376 -14.85 -12.68 6.37
N GLN A 377 -14.57 -13.63 7.24
CA GLN A 377 -14.48 -13.41 8.68
C GLN A 377 -13.09 -13.80 9.16
N TRP A 378 -12.56 -13.05 10.12
CA TRP A 378 -11.35 -13.41 10.83
C TRP A 378 -11.47 -13.05 12.31
N THR A 379 -10.81 -13.84 13.16
CA THR A 379 -10.77 -13.63 14.61
C THR A 379 -9.40 -14.01 15.17
N THR A 380 -9.07 -13.52 16.35
CA THR A 380 -7.84 -13.85 17.07
C THR A 380 -8.17 -14.49 18.42
N SER A 381 -7.33 -15.41 18.86
CA SER A 381 -7.42 -16.05 20.19
C SER A 381 -6.06 -16.57 20.64
N GLY A 382 -5.85 -16.77 21.93
CA GLY A 382 -4.55 -17.21 22.45
C GLY A 382 -3.81 -16.10 23.23
N THR A 383 -2.52 -16.33 23.49
CA THR A 383 -1.64 -15.45 24.29
C THR A 383 -0.15 -15.76 24.00
N ASN A 384 0.21 -16.10 22.76
CA ASN A 384 1.51 -16.65 22.34
C ASN A 384 1.71 -18.19 22.50
N PRO A 385 1.63 -18.97 21.40
CA PRO A 385 1.28 -18.50 20.07
C PRO A 385 -0.17 -18.00 20.02
N ASP A 386 -0.39 -16.89 19.32
CA ASP A 386 -1.72 -16.40 18.99
C ASP A 386 -2.22 -17.11 17.73
N THR A 387 -3.49 -17.46 17.72
CA THR A 387 -4.16 -18.10 16.60
C THR A 387 -5.03 -17.08 15.88
N VAL A 388 -4.75 -16.87 14.60
CA VAL A 388 -5.66 -16.16 13.68
C VAL A 388 -6.51 -17.20 12.97
N HIS A 389 -7.82 -17.16 13.20
CA HIS A 389 -8.78 -18.02 12.53
C HIS A 389 -9.47 -17.25 11.41
N ILE A 390 -9.46 -17.80 10.18
CA ILE A 390 -10.06 -17.19 9.00
C ILE A 390 -11.06 -18.17 8.39
N SER A 391 -12.23 -17.66 8.00
CA SER A 391 -13.24 -18.42 7.26
C SER A 391 -13.92 -17.58 6.18
N TRP A 392 -14.27 -18.23 5.08
CA TRP A 392 -15.03 -17.60 4.01
C TRP A 392 -15.81 -18.62 3.18
N VAL A 393 -16.94 -18.17 2.64
CA VAL A 393 -17.71 -18.89 1.62
C VAL A 393 -17.59 -18.11 0.33
N SER A 394 -17.06 -18.76 -0.71
CA SER A 394 -16.83 -18.14 -2.00
C SER A 394 -18.12 -17.68 -2.65
N VAL A 395 -18.19 -16.38 -2.93
CA VAL A 395 -19.28 -15.75 -3.69
C VAL A 395 -18.78 -15.35 -5.08
N PRO A 396 -19.68 -15.22 -6.07
CA PRO A 396 -19.32 -14.67 -7.37
C PRO A 396 -18.58 -13.34 -7.24
N THR A 397 -17.39 -13.27 -7.82
CA THR A 397 -16.53 -12.09 -7.84
C THR A 397 -15.72 -12.05 -9.13
N GLN A 398 -15.24 -10.88 -9.53
CA GLN A 398 -14.32 -10.70 -10.67
C GLN A 398 -12.87 -11.03 -10.29
N LEU A 399 -12.58 -11.17 -8.99
CA LEU A 399 -11.26 -11.49 -8.48
C LEU A 399 -10.89 -12.95 -8.74
N SER A 400 -9.73 -13.21 -9.34
CA SER A 400 -9.20 -14.57 -9.60
C SER A 400 -8.06 -14.97 -8.65
N LEU A 401 -7.29 -13.98 -8.18
CA LEU A 401 -6.22 -14.14 -7.20
C LEU A 401 -6.30 -13.00 -6.20
N VAL A 402 -6.49 -13.35 -4.94
CA VAL A 402 -6.70 -12.39 -3.85
C VAL A 402 -5.58 -12.52 -2.84
N PRO A 403 -4.52 -11.68 -2.94
CA PRO A 403 -3.56 -11.55 -1.87
C PRO A 403 -4.20 -10.81 -0.69
N PHE A 404 -4.04 -11.34 0.51
CA PHE A 404 -4.42 -10.65 1.75
C PHE A 404 -3.26 -10.70 2.74
N ASN A 405 -3.27 -9.79 3.71
CA ASN A 405 -2.15 -9.58 4.61
C ASN A 405 -2.59 -9.65 6.06
N ILE A 406 -1.74 -10.25 6.88
CA ILE A 406 -1.84 -10.25 8.33
C ILE A 406 -0.66 -9.45 8.87
N THR A 407 -0.96 -8.31 9.50
CA THR A 407 0.05 -7.51 10.21
C THR A 407 0.02 -7.90 11.67
N VAL A 408 1.19 -8.26 12.21
CA VAL A 408 1.37 -8.66 13.60
C VAL A 408 2.40 -7.75 14.24
N GLU A 409 2.12 -7.29 15.46
CA GLU A 409 2.97 -6.39 16.23
C GLU A 409 3.01 -6.85 17.68
N ASP A 410 4.19 -6.94 18.29
CA ASP A 410 4.36 -7.18 19.72
C ASP A 410 4.21 -5.89 20.54
N ASP A 411 4.18 -6.03 21.87
CA ASP A 411 4.19 -4.89 22.80
C ASP A 411 5.52 -4.72 23.53
N ASN A 412 6.62 -5.25 22.99
CA ASN A 412 7.93 -5.09 23.60
C ASN A 412 8.51 -3.69 23.31
N CYS A 413 9.02 -3.04 24.35
CA CYS A 413 9.33 -1.61 24.36
C CYS A 413 10.83 -1.33 24.55
N PRO A 414 11.37 -0.20 24.04
CA PRO A 414 10.68 1.00 23.54
C PRO A 414 10.17 0.93 22.10
N ILE A 415 10.70 -0.01 21.30
CA ILE A 415 10.36 -0.17 19.89
C ILE A 415 9.70 -1.52 19.68
N THR A 416 8.47 -1.49 19.20
CA THR A 416 7.69 -2.68 18.88
C THR A 416 8.27 -3.40 17.67
N GLY A 417 8.28 -4.72 17.71
CA GLY A 417 8.60 -5.58 16.60
C GLY A 417 7.32 -5.87 15.83
N PHE A 418 7.39 -5.86 14.51
CA PHE A 418 6.24 -6.18 13.69
C PHE A 418 6.66 -6.91 12.41
N ASN A 419 5.73 -7.71 11.88
CA ASN A 419 5.86 -8.36 10.58
C ASN A 419 4.54 -8.30 9.83
N ILE A 420 4.62 -8.44 8.51
CA ILE A 420 3.46 -8.52 7.61
C ILE A 420 3.57 -9.82 6.82
N TYR A 421 2.65 -10.74 7.05
CA TYR A 421 2.53 -12.01 6.35
C TYR A 421 1.52 -11.91 5.21
N ASN A 422 1.86 -12.50 4.07
CA ASN A 422 1.00 -12.53 2.88
C ASN A 422 0.50 -13.94 2.60
N TYR A 423 -0.79 -14.05 2.35
CA TYR A 423 -1.49 -15.27 1.96
C TYR A 423 -2.35 -14.99 0.74
N LYS A 424 -2.78 -16.04 0.06
CA LYS A 424 -3.49 -15.95 -1.22
C LYS A 424 -4.72 -16.83 -1.23
N ILE A 425 -5.82 -16.27 -1.73
CA ILE A 425 -6.98 -17.04 -2.13
C ILE A 425 -7.05 -17.00 -3.65
N ARG A 426 -6.88 -18.16 -4.30
CA ARG A 426 -7.17 -18.33 -5.71
C ARG A 426 -8.64 -18.71 -5.86
N ILE A 427 -9.35 -17.95 -6.67
CA ILE A 427 -10.76 -18.16 -6.94
C ILE A 427 -10.89 -18.63 -8.37
N VAL A 428 -11.31 -19.89 -8.54
CA VAL A 428 -11.55 -20.49 -9.85
C VAL A 428 -13.02 -20.31 -10.19
N PRO A 429 -13.34 -19.65 -11.31
CA PRO A 429 -14.71 -19.62 -11.82
C PRO A 429 -15.25 -21.05 -11.98
N SER A 430 -16.36 -21.36 -11.31
CA SER A 430 -17.15 -22.56 -11.58
C SER A 430 -18.62 -22.21 -11.70
N THR A 431 -19.38 -22.91 -12.55
CA THR A 431 -20.82 -22.68 -12.70
C THR A 431 -21.52 -22.72 -11.34
N PHE A 432 -22.02 -21.56 -10.90
CA PHE A 432 -22.64 -21.35 -9.61
C PHE A 432 -23.96 -20.61 -9.75
N LEU A 433 -25.04 -21.17 -9.21
CA LEU A 433 -26.40 -20.62 -9.31
C LEU A 433 -26.97 -20.17 -7.96
N GLY A 434 -26.24 -20.36 -6.87
CA GLY A 434 -26.76 -20.20 -5.52
C GLY A 434 -27.63 -21.38 -5.07
N PRO A 435 -28.24 -21.29 -3.87
CA PRO A 435 -29.10 -22.33 -3.32
C PRO A 435 -30.46 -22.44 -4.02
N ASP A 436 -31.10 -23.60 -3.89
CA ASP A 436 -32.45 -23.84 -4.40
C ASP A 436 -33.45 -22.81 -3.87
N THR A 437 -34.36 -22.38 -4.75
CA THR A 437 -35.40 -21.39 -4.44
C THR A 437 -36.76 -21.86 -4.92
N ALA A 438 -37.82 -21.28 -4.36
CA ALA A 438 -39.20 -21.55 -4.74
C ALA A 438 -39.89 -20.24 -5.13
N ILE A 439 -40.74 -20.31 -6.15
CA ILE A 439 -41.58 -19.21 -6.62
C ILE A 439 -43.05 -19.59 -6.54
N CYS A 440 -43.93 -18.60 -6.40
CA CYS A 440 -45.36 -18.84 -6.47
C CYS A 440 -45.79 -19.14 -7.91
N SER A 441 -46.92 -19.84 -8.06
CA SER A 441 -47.54 -20.03 -9.37
C SER A 441 -47.83 -18.66 -9.99
N LEU A 442 -47.44 -18.48 -11.25
CA LEU A 442 -47.57 -17.25 -12.05
C LEU A 442 -46.58 -16.12 -11.72
N ASP A 443 -45.68 -16.31 -10.76
CA ASP A 443 -44.53 -15.41 -10.58
C ASP A 443 -43.38 -15.82 -11.51
N THR A 444 -42.38 -14.93 -11.61
CA THR A 444 -41.15 -15.18 -12.36
C THR A 444 -39.94 -14.93 -11.46
N ILE A 445 -38.85 -15.67 -11.68
CA ILE A 445 -37.57 -15.38 -11.06
C ILE A 445 -36.47 -15.37 -12.11
N SER A 446 -35.51 -14.45 -11.95
CA SER A 446 -34.28 -14.48 -12.72
C SER A 446 -33.27 -15.39 -12.03
N LEU A 447 -32.81 -16.39 -12.76
CA LEU A 447 -31.67 -17.20 -12.39
C LEU A 447 -30.41 -16.39 -12.70
N ASN A 448 -29.41 -16.43 -11.82
CA ASN A 448 -28.15 -15.71 -12.00
C ASN A 448 -26.99 -16.68 -11.86
N ALA A 449 -26.66 -17.37 -12.97
CA ALA A 449 -25.55 -18.31 -12.99
C ALA A 449 -24.23 -17.58 -13.26
N ASN A 450 -23.21 -17.90 -12.46
CA ASN A 450 -21.88 -17.27 -12.46
C ASN A 450 -20.78 -18.33 -12.67
N GLY A 451 -19.55 -17.89 -12.95
CA GLY A 451 -18.35 -18.75 -12.89
C GLY A 451 -18.13 -19.71 -14.06
N GLY A 452 -18.72 -19.47 -15.22
CA GLY A 452 -18.39 -20.20 -16.43
C GLY A 452 -18.65 -19.34 -17.66
N ASP A 453 -18.13 -19.78 -18.81
CA ASP A 453 -18.26 -19.04 -20.08
C ASP A 453 -19.42 -19.55 -20.93
N THR A 454 -19.95 -20.73 -20.60
CA THR A 454 -21.03 -21.38 -21.35
C THR A 454 -22.00 -22.03 -20.39
N PHE A 455 -23.29 -21.69 -20.50
CA PHE A 455 -24.35 -22.16 -19.63
C PHE A 455 -25.37 -22.94 -20.43
N TYR A 456 -25.81 -24.08 -19.89
CA TYR A 456 -26.83 -24.91 -20.47
C TYR A 456 -27.88 -25.27 -19.41
N TRP A 457 -29.13 -24.96 -19.71
CA TRP A 457 -30.26 -25.24 -18.82
C TRP A 457 -31.04 -26.48 -19.24
N SER A 458 -31.36 -27.35 -18.29
CA SER A 458 -32.21 -28.51 -18.53
C SER A 458 -33.12 -28.76 -17.34
N THR A 459 -34.38 -29.12 -17.60
CA THR A 459 -35.30 -29.56 -16.55
C THR A 459 -34.85 -30.92 -16.01
N LEU A 460 -34.55 -31.01 -14.72
CA LEU A 460 -34.30 -32.30 -14.06
C LEU A 460 -35.60 -33.04 -13.75
N GLN A 461 -36.66 -32.31 -13.38
CA GLN A 461 -37.99 -32.83 -13.08
C GLN A 461 -39.06 -31.74 -13.32
N GLY A 462 -40.22 -32.12 -13.87
CA GLY A 462 -41.34 -31.20 -14.12
C GLY A 462 -41.58 -30.94 -15.60
N ASP A 463 -42.23 -29.81 -15.91
CA ASP A 463 -42.52 -29.40 -17.28
C ASP A 463 -41.23 -29.04 -18.05
N PRO A 464 -41.14 -29.37 -19.35
CA PRO A 464 -39.95 -29.07 -20.14
C PRO A 464 -39.75 -27.55 -20.30
N ILE A 465 -38.49 -27.15 -20.49
CA ILE A 465 -38.13 -25.78 -20.86
C ILE A 465 -38.67 -25.45 -22.27
N ILE A 466 -39.38 -24.33 -22.39
CA ILE A 466 -39.93 -23.78 -23.62
C ILE A 466 -39.43 -22.34 -23.78
N THR A 467 -38.46 -22.13 -24.67
CA THR A 467 -37.92 -20.80 -25.01
C THR A 467 -38.58 -20.27 -26.27
N GLY A 468 -39.80 -19.76 -26.13
CA GLY A 468 -40.55 -19.03 -27.17
C GLY A 468 -41.94 -19.59 -27.47
N GLY A 469 -42.79 -18.74 -28.05
CA GLY A 469 -44.17 -19.09 -28.42
C GLY A 469 -45.19 -18.88 -27.28
N VAL A 470 -46.40 -19.40 -27.47
CA VAL A 470 -47.59 -19.09 -26.63
C VAL A 470 -47.50 -19.65 -25.20
N ASN A 471 -46.52 -20.51 -24.91
CA ASN A 471 -46.30 -21.13 -23.59
C ASN A 471 -44.83 -21.00 -23.14
N GLN A 472 -44.16 -19.90 -23.48
CA GLN A 472 -42.80 -19.67 -23.02
C GLN A 472 -42.76 -19.63 -21.48
N ASN A 473 -41.94 -20.50 -20.88
CA ASN A 473 -41.73 -20.62 -19.44
C ASN A 473 -40.26 -20.49 -19.05
N PHE A 474 -39.42 -20.04 -20.00
CA PHE A 474 -38.00 -19.87 -19.79
C PHE A 474 -37.44 -18.83 -20.77
N GLY A 475 -36.56 -17.96 -20.31
CA GLY A 475 -36.00 -16.86 -21.11
C GLY A 475 -35.05 -17.33 -22.21
N CYS A 476 -34.14 -18.25 -21.89
CA CYS A 476 -33.11 -18.76 -22.80
C CYS A 476 -32.47 -20.05 -22.25
N VAL A 477 -32.05 -20.98 -23.11
CA VAL A 477 -31.42 -22.25 -22.70
C VAL A 477 -29.89 -22.14 -22.65
N GLU A 478 -29.33 -21.23 -23.44
CA GLU A 478 -27.88 -21.02 -23.59
C GLU A 478 -27.51 -19.59 -23.13
N CYS A 479 -27.71 -19.31 -21.86
CA CYS A 479 -27.45 -17.99 -21.28
C CYS A 479 -27.18 -18.08 -19.77
N PRO A 480 -26.40 -17.17 -19.19
CA PRO A 480 -26.15 -17.14 -17.75
C PRO A 480 -27.40 -16.81 -16.93
N ASN A 481 -28.24 -15.89 -17.44
CA ASN A 481 -29.29 -15.26 -16.64
C ASN A 481 -30.70 -15.41 -17.26
N PRO A 482 -31.25 -16.62 -17.38
CA PRO A 482 -32.63 -16.78 -17.83
C PRO A 482 -33.62 -16.37 -16.74
N TRP A 483 -34.79 -15.90 -17.15
CA TRP A 483 -35.96 -15.90 -16.29
C TRP A 483 -36.72 -17.23 -16.43
N ILE A 484 -37.36 -17.67 -15.35
CA ILE A 484 -38.32 -18.79 -15.32
C ILE A 484 -39.72 -18.27 -15.01
#